data_AF-A0ABD1ID13-F1
#
_entry.id   AF-A0ABD1ID13-F1
#
_cell.length_a   1.000
_cell.length_b   1.000
_cell.length_c   1.000
_cell.angle_alpha   90.00
_cell.angle_beta   90.00
_cell.angle_gamma   90.00
#
_symmetry.space_group_name_H-M   'P 1'
#
loop_
_entity.id
_entity.type
_entity.pdbx_description
1 polymer ?
#
loop_
_entity_poly.entity_id
_entity_poly.type
_entity_poly.pdbx_seq_one_letter_code
_entity_poly.pdbx_strand_id
1 'polypeptide(L)'
;MAVEDIGSGCSSSGDQEFHVLAVDDSVIDRKVIERLLKISCCKVTAVDSGSRALQYLGIDGERSSLGFDELKVNLIITDYSMPGMTGYELLKKIKGSTKLRQIPVVIMSSENILARIDRCLEEGAEDFLMKPVQLSDVERLRDFMLRGGEEERQVGRKRKTPDDSCDCRPLRKRPTTTLVAAACSSSTFRALEEPVIVHES
;
A
#
# COMPACT_ATOMS: atom_id res chain seq x y z
N MET A 1 -24.21 14.21 -37.60
CA MET A 1 -22.97 14.89 -37.21
C MET A 1 -22.10 13.86 -36.53
N ALA A 2 -20.99 13.46 -37.16
CA ALA A 2 -19.96 12.69 -36.47
C ALA A 2 -19.18 13.66 -35.58
N VAL A 3 -18.93 13.27 -34.34
CA VAL A 3 -17.87 13.88 -33.53
C VAL A 3 -16.67 12.96 -33.66
N GLU A 4 -15.63 13.43 -34.33
CA GLU A 4 -14.38 12.67 -34.45
C GLU A 4 -13.62 12.78 -33.14
N ASP A 5 -13.28 11.63 -32.56
CA ASP A 5 -12.62 11.56 -31.26
C ASP A 5 -11.15 11.97 -31.41
N ILE A 6 -10.74 13.06 -30.76
CA ILE A 6 -9.36 13.58 -30.84
C ILE A 6 -8.47 12.74 -29.92
N GLY A 7 -8.15 11.53 -30.38
CA GLY A 7 -7.15 10.65 -29.80
C GLY A 7 -5.76 11.01 -30.31
N SER A 8 -5.08 11.93 -29.63
CA SER A 8 -3.70 12.33 -29.95
C SER A 8 -2.75 11.13 -29.87
N GLY A 9 -2.32 10.61 -31.03
CA GLY A 9 -1.39 9.48 -31.09
C GLY A 9 0.00 9.86 -30.58
N CYS A 10 0.44 9.23 -29.49
CA CYS A 10 1.84 9.25 -29.09
C CYS A 10 2.58 8.22 -29.96
N SER A 11 3.28 8.69 -31.01
CA SER A 11 4.01 7.81 -31.93
C SER A 11 5.42 8.30 -32.22
N SER A 12 6.38 7.87 -31.40
CA SER A 12 7.77 7.68 -31.83
C SER A 12 8.53 6.82 -30.80
N SER A 13 9.30 5.83 -31.29
CA SER A 13 10.36 5.12 -30.55
C SER A 13 9.92 4.13 -29.45
N GLY A 14 9.53 2.91 -29.83
CA GLY A 14 9.81 1.68 -29.05
C GLY A 14 9.30 1.54 -27.61
N ASP A 15 8.57 2.53 -27.07
CA ASP A 15 8.11 2.52 -25.69
C ASP A 15 7.14 1.36 -25.44
N GLN A 16 7.46 0.54 -24.44
CA GLN A 16 6.58 -0.51 -23.96
C GLN A 16 5.38 0.15 -23.28
N GLU A 17 4.27 0.27 -24.01
CA GLU A 17 3.03 0.88 -23.53
C GLU A 17 2.58 0.22 -22.22
N PHE A 18 2.64 0.97 -21.11
CA PHE A 18 2.31 0.43 -19.80
C PHE A 18 0.82 0.14 -19.70
N HIS A 19 0.49 -1.10 -19.33
CA HIS A 19 -0.88 -1.56 -19.21
C HIS A 19 -1.35 -1.54 -17.77
N VAL A 20 -2.38 -0.73 -17.51
CA VAL A 20 -2.98 -0.55 -16.18
C VAL A 20 -4.39 -1.14 -16.15
N LEU A 21 -4.66 -1.95 -15.13
CA LEU A 21 -6.01 -2.40 -14.81
C LEU A 21 -6.62 -1.45 -13.78
N ALA A 22 -7.64 -0.69 -14.19
CA ALA A 22 -8.41 0.20 -13.30
C ALA A 22 -9.71 -0.48 -12.87
N VAL A 23 -9.95 -0.55 -11.55
CA VAL A 23 -11.08 -1.24 -10.94
C VAL A 23 -11.85 -0.26 -10.06
N ASP A 24 -13.08 0.07 -10.43
CA ASP A 24 -13.89 1.04 -9.68
C ASP A 24 -15.37 0.82 -10.04
N ASP A 25 -16.27 0.72 -9.06
CA ASP A 25 -17.70 0.50 -9.32
C ASP A 25 -18.40 1.79 -9.77
N SER A 26 -17.95 2.96 -9.27
CA SER A 26 -18.44 4.26 -9.70
C SER A 26 -18.09 4.51 -11.18
N VAL A 27 -19.12 4.60 -12.03
CA VAL A 27 -18.95 4.90 -13.46
C VAL A 27 -18.26 6.26 -13.69
N ILE A 28 -18.42 7.20 -12.75
CA ILE A 28 -17.82 8.53 -12.82
C ILE A 28 -16.32 8.42 -12.50
N ASP A 29 -15.98 7.84 -11.35
CA ASP A 29 -14.60 7.72 -10.88
C ASP A 29 -13.79 6.84 -11.84
N ARG A 30 -14.38 5.72 -12.31
CA ARG A 30 -13.81 4.85 -13.35
C ARG A 30 -13.43 5.62 -14.62
N LYS A 31 -14.29 6.54 -15.10
CA LYS A 31 -14.00 7.39 -16.26
C LYS A 31 -12.94 8.46 -15.98
N VAL A 32 -12.93 9.02 -14.76
CA VAL A 32 -11.90 9.98 -14.35
C VAL A 32 -10.53 9.31 -14.36
N ILE A 33 -10.36 8.17 -13.67
CA ILE A 33 -9.07 7.48 -13.60
C ILE A 33 -8.63 6.94 -14.96
N GLU A 34 -9.56 6.40 -15.77
CA GLU A 34 -9.28 5.98 -17.14
C GLU A 34 -8.78 7.15 -18.00
N ARG A 35 -9.37 8.33 -17.88
CA ARG A 35 -8.92 9.52 -18.64
C ARG A 35 -7.56 10.01 -18.18
N LEU A 36 -7.29 10.06 -16.87
CA LEU A 36 -6.00 10.47 -16.32
C LEU A 36 -4.87 9.53 -16.79
N LEU A 37 -5.07 8.21 -16.67
CA LEU A 37 -4.10 7.20 -17.12
C LEU A 37 -3.83 7.27 -18.63
N LYS A 38 -4.87 7.51 -19.45
CA LYS A 38 -4.71 7.70 -20.91
C LYS A 38 -3.94 8.98 -21.25
N ILE A 39 -4.08 10.05 -20.47
CA ILE A 39 -3.27 11.28 -20.62
C ILE A 39 -1.79 10.98 -20.31
N SER A 40 -1.52 10.13 -19.33
CA SER A 40 -0.17 9.64 -18.98
C SER A 40 0.36 8.52 -19.90
N CYS A 41 -0.15 8.41 -21.14
CA CYS A 41 0.25 7.42 -22.15
C CYS A 41 0.18 5.94 -21.70
N CYS A 42 -0.72 5.60 -20.79
CA CYS A 42 -0.95 4.22 -20.38
C CYS A 42 -2.10 3.59 -21.18
N LYS A 43 -1.94 2.32 -21.55
CA LYS A 43 -3.05 1.45 -21.96
C LYS A 43 -3.89 1.16 -20.73
N VAL A 44 -5.20 1.38 -20.80
CA VAL A 44 -6.09 1.14 -19.67
C VAL A 44 -7.12 0.08 -20.02
N THR A 45 -7.25 -0.90 -19.13
CA THR A 45 -8.46 -1.74 -19.05
C THR A 45 -9.24 -1.33 -17.82
N ALA A 46 -10.46 -0.85 -18.00
CA ALA A 46 -11.33 -0.44 -16.91
C ALA A 46 -12.42 -1.51 -16.66
N VAL A 47 -12.57 -1.93 -15.40
CA VAL A 47 -13.59 -2.90 -14.96
C VAL A 47 -14.38 -2.35 -13.77
N ASP A 48 -15.62 -2.83 -13.62
CA ASP A 48 -16.63 -2.28 -12.70
C ASP A 48 -16.66 -2.91 -11.30
N SER A 49 -15.82 -3.91 -11.03
CA SER A 49 -15.91 -4.71 -9.80
C SER A 49 -14.70 -5.61 -9.58
N GLY A 50 -14.41 -5.92 -8.33
CA GLY A 50 -13.32 -6.83 -7.96
C GLY A 50 -13.47 -8.25 -8.52
N SER A 51 -14.69 -8.77 -8.68
CA SER A 51 -14.94 -10.07 -9.34
C SER A 51 -14.51 -10.04 -10.82
N ARG A 52 -14.84 -8.99 -11.57
CA ARG A 52 -14.39 -8.84 -12.96
C ARG A 52 -12.89 -8.61 -13.07
N ALA A 53 -12.27 -7.94 -12.10
CA ALA A 53 -10.82 -7.85 -12.03
C ALA A 53 -10.17 -9.24 -11.86
N LEU A 54 -10.71 -10.10 -10.98
CA LEU A 54 -10.21 -11.48 -10.82
C LEU A 54 -10.37 -12.33 -12.08
N GLN A 55 -11.51 -12.20 -12.78
CA GLN A 55 -11.77 -12.88 -14.05
C GLN A 55 -10.81 -12.42 -15.15
N TYR A 56 -10.58 -11.11 -15.25
CA TYR A 56 -9.61 -10.53 -16.17
C TYR A 56 -8.18 -11.00 -15.86
N LEU A 57 -7.86 -11.14 -14.57
CA LEU A 57 -6.61 -11.66 -14.04
C LEU A 57 -6.59 -13.20 -13.91
N GLY A 58 -7.57 -13.92 -14.47
CA GLY A 58 -7.59 -15.40 -14.54
C GLY A 58 -7.41 -16.13 -13.19
N ILE A 59 -7.75 -15.48 -12.07
CA ILE A 59 -7.57 -16.03 -10.71
C ILE A 59 -8.72 -17.00 -10.37
N ASP A 60 -9.88 -16.83 -11.00
CA ASP A 60 -11.09 -17.63 -10.78
C ASP A 60 -11.08 -19.00 -11.47
N GLY A 61 -10.05 -19.32 -12.27
CA GLY A 61 -9.84 -20.65 -12.86
C GLY A 61 -10.68 -20.95 -14.10
N GLU A 62 -11.69 -20.12 -14.39
CA GLU A 62 -12.24 -19.98 -15.75
C GLU A 62 -11.10 -19.52 -16.67
N ARG A 63 -10.82 -20.27 -17.73
CA ARG A 63 -9.85 -19.83 -18.74
C ARG A 63 -10.42 -18.61 -19.45
N SER A 64 -9.93 -17.43 -19.09
CA SER A 64 -10.00 -16.26 -19.96
C SER A 64 -9.54 -16.69 -21.35
N SER A 65 -10.37 -16.50 -22.38
CA SER A 65 -10.08 -16.96 -23.75
C SER A 65 -8.90 -16.22 -24.40
N LEU A 66 -8.35 -15.23 -23.70
CA LEU A 66 -7.11 -14.52 -23.99
C LEU A 66 -6.00 -15.18 -23.16
N GLY A 67 -4.93 -15.60 -23.85
CA GLY A 67 -3.79 -16.28 -23.22
C GLY A 67 -3.14 -15.40 -22.16
N PHE A 68 -2.93 -15.97 -20.97
CA PHE A 68 -2.45 -15.20 -19.82
C PHE A 68 -1.05 -14.62 -20.01
N ASP A 69 -0.24 -15.22 -20.89
CA ASP A 69 1.09 -14.75 -21.27
C ASP A 69 1.05 -13.48 -22.16
N GLU A 70 -0.12 -13.09 -22.68
CA GLU A 70 -0.28 -11.94 -23.58
C GLU A 70 -0.82 -10.68 -22.87
N LEU A 71 -1.41 -10.82 -21.68
CA LEU A 71 -1.97 -9.72 -20.87
C LEU A 71 -1.01 -9.30 -19.75
N LYS A 72 0.16 -8.75 -20.13
CA LYS A 72 1.16 -8.20 -19.19
C LYS A 72 0.67 -6.90 -18.54
N VAL A 73 -0.19 -7.00 -17.52
CA VAL A 73 -0.58 -5.87 -16.66
C VAL A 73 0.62 -5.42 -15.83
N ASN A 74 0.97 -4.13 -15.92
CA ASN A 74 2.08 -3.51 -15.21
C ASN A 74 1.69 -2.89 -13.86
N LEU A 75 0.43 -2.49 -13.69
CA LEU A 75 -0.09 -1.88 -12.47
C LEU A 75 -1.58 -2.20 -12.34
N ILE A 76 -2.04 -2.44 -11.11
CA ILE A 76 -3.46 -2.52 -10.78
C ILE A 76 -3.79 -1.32 -9.89
N ILE A 77 -4.83 -0.57 -10.24
CA ILE A 77 -5.39 0.49 -9.39
C ILE A 77 -6.85 0.18 -9.09
N THR A 78 -7.23 0.13 -7.81
CA THR A 78 -8.56 -0.30 -7.38
C THR A 78 -9.16 0.62 -6.34
N ASP A 79 -10.45 0.90 -6.43
CA ASP A 79 -11.22 1.47 -5.31
C ASP A 79 -11.26 0.50 -4.12
N TYR A 80 -11.33 1.05 -2.91
CA TYR A 80 -11.43 0.30 -1.66
C TYR A 80 -12.85 -0.21 -1.38
N SER A 81 -13.87 0.60 -1.65
CA SER A 81 -15.24 0.51 -1.15
C SER A 81 -16.24 -0.03 -2.18
N MET A 82 -15.83 -1.02 -2.98
CA MET A 82 -16.69 -1.68 -3.95
C MET A 82 -17.71 -2.64 -3.31
N PRO A 83 -18.92 -2.79 -3.88
CA PRO A 83 -19.93 -3.74 -3.40
C PRO A 83 -19.53 -5.20 -3.67
N GLY A 84 -19.84 -6.08 -2.72
CA GLY A 84 -19.63 -7.53 -2.81
C GLY A 84 -18.19 -8.00 -2.61
N MET A 85 -17.19 -7.24 -3.05
CA MET A 85 -15.77 -7.50 -2.77
C MET A 85 -15.00 -6.18 -2.70
N THR A 86 -14.38 -5.93 -1.55
CA THR A 86 -13.58 -4.72 -1.30
C THR A 86 -12.25 -4.74 -2.07
N GLY A 87 -11.67 -3.56 -2.30
CA GLY A 87 -10.32 -3.43 -2.87
C GLY A 87 -9.23 -4.11 -2.03
N TYR A 88 -9.43 -4.18 -0.70
CA TYR A 88 -8.53 -4.92 0.20
C TYR A 88 -8.60 -6.45 -0.01
N GLU A 89 -9.80 -7.02 -0.21
CA GLU A 89 -9.94 -8.44 -0.53
C GLU A 89 -9.39 -8.78 -1.92
N LEU A 90 -9.54 -7.86 -2.89
CA LEU A 90 -8.93 -7.99 -4.21
C LEU A 90 -7.40 -7.97 -4.12
N LEU A 91 -6.82 -6.99 -3.41
CA LEU A 91 -5.38 -6.89 -3.11
C LEU A 91 -4.85 -8.20 -2.52
N LYS A 92 -5.51 -8.73 -1.50
CA LYS A 92 -5.14 -9.98 -0.84
C LYS A 92 -5.12 -11.19 -1.78
N LYS A 93 -6.09 -11.28 -2.69
CA LYS A 93 -6.13 -12.34 -3.73
C LYS A 93 -5.02 -12.18 -4.76
N ILE A 94 -4.72 -10.95 -5.19
CA ILE A 94 -3.62 -10.65 -6.12
C ILE A 94 -2.27 -11.02 -5.47
N LYS A 95 -2.01 -10.55 -4.24
CA LYS A 95 -0.74 -10.80 -3.53
C LYS A 95 -0.59 -12.24 -3.04
N GLY A 96 -1.70 -12.99 -2.88
CA GLY A 96 -1.68 -14.43 -2.66
C GLY A 96 -1.38 -15.27 -3.92
N SER A 97 -1.50 -14.70 -5.12
CA SER A 97 -1.24 -15.41 -6.39
C SER A 97 0.24 -15.40 -6.76
N THR A 98 0.82 -16.58 -6.97
CA THR A 98 2.25 -16.74 -7.35
C THR A 98 2.62 -16.03 -8.63
N LYS A 99 1.67 -15.86 -9.57
CA LYS A 99 1.89 -15.17 -10.85
C LYS A 99 1.73 -13.65 -10.78
N LEU A 100 0.91 -13.14 -9.85
CA LEU A 100 0.45 -11.75 -9.86
C LEU A 100 0.95 -10.93 -8.68
N ARG A 101 1.54 -11.56 -7.64
CA ARG A 101 2.07 -10.89 -6.46
C ARG A 101 3.09 -9.78 -6.76
N GLN A 102 3.84 -9.93 -7.86
CA GLN A 102 4.83 -8.95 -8.32
C GLN A 102 4.22 -7.70 -8.98
N ILE A 103 2.95 -7.74 -9.38
CA ILE A 103 2.29 -6.56 -9.96
C ILE A 103 2.03 -5.56 -8.82
N PRO A 104 2.48 -4.30 -8.92
CA PRO A 104 2.15 -3.26 -7.95
C PRO A 104 0.63 -3.03 -7.93
N VAL A 105 0.08 -2.83 -6.73
CA VAL A 105 -1.35 -2.60 -6.51
C VAL A 105 -1.51 -1.30 -5.73
N VAL A 106 -2.24 -0.36 -6.29
CA VAL A 106 -2.53 0.95 -5.68
C VAL A 106 -4.00 1.00 -5.30
N ILE A 107 -4.29 1.43 -4.08
CA ILE A 107 -5.66 1.54 -3.57
C ILE A 107 -6.12 2.99 -3.68
N MET A 108 -7.36 3.21 -4.09
CA MET A 108 -8.06 4.51 -4.06
C MET A 108 -9.16 4.48 -2.99
N SER A 109 -9.37 5.58 -2.28
CA SER A 109 -10.46 5.69 -1.29
C SER A 109 -10.98 7.11 -1.17
N SER A 110 -12.30 7.25 -1.02
CA SER A 110 -12.94 8.52 -0.63
C SER A 110 -12.86 8.79 0.88
N GLU A 111 -12.53 7.76 1.69
CA GLU A 111 -12.44 7.86 3.15
C GLU A 111 -10.97 7.81 3.62
N ASN A 112 -10.56 8.84 4.37
CA ASN A 112 -9.23 8.91 4.98
C ASN A 112 -9.23 8.26 6.37
N ILE A 113 -9.07 6.94 6.41
CA ILE A 113 -9.04 6.16 7.65
C ILE A 113 -7.67 5.48 7.76
N LEU A 114 -6.81 5.98 8.65
CA LEU A 114 -5.42 5.50 8.84
C LEU A 114 -5.35 3.97 8.97
N ALA A 115 -6.17 3.38 9.85
CA ALA A 115 -6.23 1.93 10.05
C ALA A 115 -6.71 1.12 8.83
N ARG A 116 -7.19 1.74 7.74
CA ARG A 116 -7.40 1.09 6.44
C ARG A 116 -6.17 1.22 5.55
N ILE A 117 -5.56 2.41 5.53
CA ILE A 117 -4.32 2.71 4.80
C ILE A 117 -3.22 1.75 5.28
N ASP A 118 -2.97 1.71 6.58
CA ASP A 118 -1.96 0.85 7.22
C ASP A 118 -2.15 -0.62 6.82
N ARG A 119 -3.37 -1.16 6.97
CA ARG A 119 -3.68 -2.55 6.59
C ARG A 119 -3.51 -2.85 5.10
N CYS A 120 -3.75 -1.88 4.22
CA CYS A 120 -3.51 -2.07 2.78
C CYS A 120 -2.01 -2.13 2.48
N LEU A 121 -1.21 -1.23 3.08
CA LEU A 121 0.24 -1.21 2.91
C LEU A 121 0.90 -2.46 3.54
N GLU A 122 0.43 -2.92 4.70
CA GLU A 122 0.89 -4.16 5.34
C GLU A 122 0.61 -5.44 4.52
N GLU A 123 -0.52 -5.50 3.80
CA GLU A 123 -0.84 -6.60 2.87
C GLU A 123 -0.07 -6.46 1.52
N GLY A 124 0.69 -5.37 1.33
CA GLY A 124 1.57 -5.15 0.19
C GLY A 124 0.98 -4.29 -0.93
N ALA A 125 0.05 -3.37 -0.63
CA ALA A 125 -0.23 -2.26 -1.55
C ALA A 125 1.01 -1.36 -1.70
N GLU A 126 1.22 -0.85 -2.91
CA GLU A 126 2.38 -0.03 -3.28
C GLU A 126 2.18 1.45 -2.88
N ASP A 127 0.96 1.97 -3.07
CA ASP A 127 0.55 3.32 -2.65
C ASP A 127 -0.95 3.34 -2.32
N PHE A 128 -1.39 4.38 -1.61
CA PHE A 128 -2.78 4.62 -1.27
C PHE A 128 -3.16 6.07 -1.62
N LEU A 129 -4.11 6.23 -2.53
CA LEU A 129 -4.56 7.52 -3.06
C LEU A 129 -5.90 7.93 -2.46
N MET A 130 -6.01 9.19 -2.07
CA MET A 130 -7.29 9.80 -1.71
C MET A 130 -8.02 10.27 -2.98
N LYS A 131 -9.30 9.94 -3.09
CA LYS A 131 -10.20 10.51 -4.11
C LYS A 131 -10.56 11.95 -3.73
N PRO A 132 -10.73 12.88 -4.71
CA PRO A 132 -10.60 12.67 -6.15
C PRO A 132 -9.13 12.67 -6.61
N VAL A 133 -8.74 11.60 -7.31
CA VAL A 133 -7.37 11.40 -7.83
C VAL A 133 -6.99 12.49 -8.83
N GLN A 134 -5.77 13.02 -8.73
CA GLN A 134 -5.24 14.05 -9.63
C GLN A 134 -4.26 13.47 -10.65
N LEU A 135 -3.97 14.23 -11.72
CA LEU A 135 -2.96 13.84 -12.71
C LEU A 135 -1.58 13.62 -12.08
N SER A 136 -1.20 14.46 -11.11
CA SER A 136 0.07 14.36 -10.36
C SER A 136 0.20 13.07 -9.54
N ASP A 137 -0.91 12.46 -9.14
CA ASP A 137 -0.87 11.15 -8.47
C ASP A 137 -0.55 10.05 -9.48
N VAL A 138 -1.23 10.07 -10.63
CA VAL A 138 -1.01 9.11 -11.73
C VAL A 138 0.41 9.21 -12.29
N GLU A 139 0.95 10.41 -12.45
CA GLU A 139 2.35 10.65 -12.86
C GLU A 139 3.34 10.00 -11.89
N ARG A 140 3.09 10.07 -10.57
CA ARG A 140 3.90 9.40 -9.55
C ARG A 140 3.85 7.87 -9.65
N LEU A 141 2.75 7.29 -10.12
CA LEU A 141 2.63 5.82 -10.27
C LEU A 141 3.51 5.24 -11.39
N ARG A 142 3.99 6.08 -12.33
CA ARG A 142 4.89 5.64 -13.43
C ARG A 142 6.18 5.01 -12.90
N ASP A 143 6.67 5.49 -11.76
CA ASP A 143 7.84 4.94 -11.07
C ASP A 143 7.65 3.46 -10.71
N PHE A 144 6.44 3.06 -10.29
CA PHE A 144 6.14 1.66 -9.94
C PHE A 144 6.12 0.77 -11.18
N MET A 145 5.60 1.28 -12.31
CA MET A 145 5.55 0.54 -13.58
C MET A 145 6.96 0.26 -14.14
N LEU A 146 7.90 1.18 -13.94
CA LEU A 146 9.29 1.06 -14.36
C LEU A 146 10.13 0.11 -13.48
N ARG A 147 9.75 -0.07 -12.21
CA ARG A 147 10.50 -0.90 -11.24
C ARG A 147 10.25 -2.40 -11.34
N GLY A 148 9.22 -2.83 -12.08
CA GLY A 148 8.78 -4.24 -12.18
C GLY A 148 9.73 -5.22 -12.91
N GLY A 149 11.05 -4.99 -12.87
CA GLY A 149 12.08 -5.83 -13.44
C GLY A 149 13.16 -6.31 -12.46
N GLU A 150 13.37 -5.64 -11.32
CA GLU A 150 14.47 -5.95 -10.40
C GLU A 150 14.08 -5.87 -8.90
N GLU A 151 14.80 -6.65 -8.09
CA GLU A 151 14.83 -6.66 -6.60
C GLU A 151 13.76 -7.47 -5.83
N GLU A 152 13.95 -8.79 -5.83
CA GLU A 152 13.96 -9.49 -4.53
C GLU A 152 15.12 -8.94 -3.66
N ARG A 153 14.88 -7.96 -2.78
CA ARG A 153 15.84 -7.58 -1.74
C ARG A 153 15.24 -6.96 -0.48
N GLN A 154 15.16 -7.81 0.55
CA GLN A 154 15.23 -7.45 1.98
C GLN A 154 14.26 -6.37 2.50
N VAL A 155 13.01 -6.77 2.79
CA VAL A 155 12.23 -6.13 3.87
C VAL A 155 12.88 -6.50 5.21
N GLY A 156 13.88 -5.70 5.61
CA GLY A 156 14.72 -5.96 6.77
C GLY A 156 15.14 -4.69 7.49
N ARG A 157 14.42 -4.38 8.59
CA ARG A 157 14.69 -3.32 9.58
C ARG A 157 14.52 -1.85 9.13
N LYS A 158 13.41 -1.27 9.59
CA LYS A 158 13.47 -0.02 10.38
C LYS A 158 12.39 0.01 11.47
N ARG A 159 12.70 -0.61 12.63
CA ARG A 159 12.11 -0.14 13.89
C ARG A 159 12.72 1.24 14.15
N LYS A 160 11.89 2.26 14.34
CA LYS A 160 12.27 3.52 14.96
C LYS A 160 11.36 3.78 16.15
N THR A 161 11.82 3.37 17.32
CA THR A 161 11.48 4.07 18.56
C THR A 161 12.06 5.48 18.49
N PRO A 162 11.34 6.54 18.88
CA PRO A 162 11.96 7.81 19.21
C PRO A 162 12.63 7.68 20.58
N ASP A 163 13.92 8.01 20.65
CA ASP A 163 14.62 8.33 21.89
C ASP A 163 15.49 9.56 21.62
N ASP A 164 15.27 10.63 22.38
CA ASP A 164 15.91 11.92 22.17
C ASP A 164 17.28 11.95 22.87
N SER A 165 18.34 11.78 22.10
CA SER A 165 19.71 11.96 22.59
C SER A 165 20.10 13.45 22.57
N CYS A 166 20.06 14.13 23.70
CA CYS A 166 20.82 15.37 23.88
C CYS A 166 22.33 15.07 24.01
N ASP A 167 23.13 15.82 23.27
CA ASP A 167 24.58 15.65 23.13
C ASP A 167 25.36 16.45 24.19
N CYS A 168 26.41 15.86 24.79
CA CYS A 168 27.76 16.43 24.78
C CYS A 168 28.81 15.60 25.56
N ARG A 169 30.05 15.69 25.08
CA ARG A 169 31.22 14.86 25.45
C ARG A 169 32.02 15.36 26.69
N PRO A 170 33.00 14.58 27.22
CA PRO A 170 33.33 14.63 28.65
C PRO A 170 34.74 15.14 29.03
N LEU A 171 35.00 15.12 30.36
CA LEU A 171 36.28 15.10 31.09
C LEU A 171 37.04 16.42 31.37
N ARG A 172 37.12 16.80 32.66
CA ARG A 172 38.39 17.21 33.33
C ARG A 172 38.33 17.20 34.88
N LYS A 173 39.12 16.30 35.48
CA LYS A 173 39.86 16.29 36.77
C LYS A 173 39.25 16.89 38.09
N ARG A 174 39.37 16.08 39.16
CA ARG A 174 39.24 16.39 40.61
C ARG A 174 40.29 17.42 41.11
N PRO A 175 40.18 18.06 42.31
CA PRO A 175 39.49 17.63 43.56
C PRO A 175 38.50 18.71 44.14
N THR A 176 38.10 18.87 45.42
CA THR A 176 38.60 18.43 46.76
C THR A 176 37.52 18.59 47.88
N THR A 177 37.73 17.97 49.06
CA THR A 177 37.39 18.46 50.43
C THR A 177 35.90 18.67 50.86
N THR A 178 35.36 17.66 51.58
CA THR A 178 34.77 17.79 52.96
C THR A 178 33.26 18.12 53.22
N LEU A 179 32.78 17.54 54.35
CA LEU A 179 31.54 17.75 55.15
C LEU A 179 30.20 17.03 54.77
N VAL A 180 30.01 15.88 55.43
CA VAL A 180 28.84 15.31 56.15
C VAL A 180 27.39 15.27 55.59
N ALA A 181 26.79 14.10 55.90
CA ALA A 181 25.49 13.88 56.56
C ALA A 181 24.23 13.58 55.72
N ALA A 182 23.52 12.55 56.20
CA ALA A 182 22.08 12.28 56.07
C ALA A 182 21.53 11.96 54.65
N ALA A 183 20.51 11.08 54.48
CA ALA A 183 19.96 10.04 55.35
C ALA A 183 19.11 9.05 54.50
N CYS A 184 18.70 7.93 55.11
CA CYS A 184 17.45 7.15 54.94
C CYS A 184 16.44 7.54 53.80
N SER A 185 15.72 6.62 53.13
CA SER A 185 15.28 5.27 53.54
C SER A 185 14.95 4.32 52.38
N SER A 186 15.33 3.05 52.57
CA SER A 186 14.57 1.78 52.42
C SER A 186 13.46 1.52 51.38
N SER A 187 13.48 0.25 50.92
CA SER A 187 12.42 -0.58 50.32
C SER A 187 12.02 -0.27 48.87
N THR A 188 12.24 -1.11 47.84
CA THR A 188 12.11 -2.59 47.68
C THR A 188 10.67 -3.12 47.82
N PHE A 189 9.90 -2.99 46.74
CA PHE A 189 8.64 -3.70 46.57
C PHE A 189 8.90 -5.07 45.92
N ARG A 190 8.41 -6.15 46.51
CA ARG A 190 8.55 -7.52 45.99
C ARG A 190 7.16 -8.16 45.95
N ALA A 191 6.74 -8.59 44.76
CA ALA A 191 5.46 -9.28 44.57
C ALA A 191 5.52 -10.75 44.98
N LEU A 192 4.43 -11.26 45.55
CA LEU A 192 3.96 -12.65 45.57
C LEU A 192 2.41 -12.59 45.69
N GLU A 193 1.68 -13.08 44.69
CA GLU A 193 1.00 -14.40 44.65
C GLU A 193 -0.27 -14.50 45.54
N GLU A 194 -1.42 -14.68 44.88
CA GLU A 194 -2.69 -15.06 45.50
C GLU A 194 -2.99 -16.56 45.27
N PRO A 195 -3.56 -17.25 46.27
CA PRO A 195 -4.36 -18.44 46.03
C PRO A 195 -5.83 -18.31 46.50
N VAL A 196 -6.68 -18.73 45.57
CA VAL A 196 -8.13 -19.00 45.54
C VAL A 196 -8.68 -19.79 46.76
N ILE A 197 -10.03 -19.95 46.82
CA ILE A 197 -10.85 -21.00 47.53
C ILE A 197 -11.40 -20.50 48.91
N VAL A 198 -12.68 -20.64 49.34
CA VAL A 198 -13.95 -21.27 48.87
C VAL A 198 -15.19 -20.48 49.37
N HIS A 199 -16.34 -20.69 48.70
CA HIS A 199 -17.75 -20.76 49.20
C HIS A 199 -18.18 -20.06 50.51
N GLU A 200 -19.32 -19.38 50.43
CA GLU A 200 -20.40 -19.49 51.43
C GLU A 200 -21.74 -19.80 50.75
N SER A 201 -22.76 -20.13 51.55
CA SER A 201 -24.10 -20.65 51.12
C SER A 201 -25.22 -19.63 51.28
#